data_AF-A0A957DP27-F1
#
_entry.id   AF-A0A957DP27-F1
#
_cell.length_a   1.000
_cell.length_b   1.000
_cell.length_c   1.000
_cell.angle_alpha   90.00
_cell.angle_beta   90.00
_cell.angle_gamma   90.00
#
_symmetry.space_group_name_H-M   'P 1'
#
loop_
_entity.id
_entity.type
_entity.pdbx_description
1 polymer ?
#
loop_
_entity_poly.entity_id
_entity_poly.type
_entity_poly.pdbx_seq_one_letter_code
_entity_poly.pdbx_strand_id
1 'polypeptide(L)'
;MASRKSVSIDFAFFQHLWQFYDSNRGTIRRHYRELTRKYLDYNDPTNARSFLRQPQFEALEIYIFLKEFLDNKPVASLFKAWANREGQFAERTKAAMQRGGQLNLFEELTKDQYDEIFATMRSQKRIYPNYIFALTMGTGKTILMATCIFYEFILANKFPRDEKYCHNALVFAPDTTVLQSLREIQTMDKRLVVPPEYLNWLEANIKFYFLEETGASLDIIDRSRYNVIISNTQKIILKRQHKEKTPLERLLNSGKPTFQAGSV
;
A
#
# COMPACT_ATOMS: atom_id res chain seq x y z
N MET A 1 1.77 -32.70 -7.14
CA MET A 1 0.35 -32.47 -6.80
C MET A 1 0.16 -31.55 -5.59
N ALA A 2 1.00 -31.61 -4.55
CA ALA A 2 0.92 -30.73 -3.37
C ALA A 2 1.02 -29.22 -3.69
N SER A 3 2.02 -28.80 -4.48
CA SER A 3 2.18 -27.39 -4.90
C SER A 3 0.97 -26.81 -5.66
N ARG A 4 0.25 -27.62 -6.43
CA ARG A 4 -0.96 -27.16 -7.14
C ARG A 4 -2.14 -27.00 -6.19
N LYS A 5 -2.20 -27.80 -5.12
CA LYS A 5 -3.19 -27.68 -4.04
C LYS A 5 -2.93 -26.48 -3.13
N SER A 6 -1.67 -26.20 -2.76
CA SER A 6 -1.34 -25.01 -1.96
C SER A 6 -1.69 -23.71 -2.69
N VAL A 7 -1.38 -23.59 -3.98
CA VAL A 7 -1.77 -22.44 -4.82
C VAL A 7 -3.29 -22.28 -4.91
N SER A 8 -4.04 -23.38 -5.00
CA SER A 8 -5.51 -23.34 -4.98
C SER A 8 -6.06 -22.80 -3.67
N ILE A 9 -5.38 -23.06 -2.56
CA ILE A 9 -5.79 -22.62 -1.23
C ILE A 9 -5.45 -21.15 -1.01
N ASP A 10 -4.27 -20.70 -1.45
CA ASP A 10 -3.91 -19.28 -1.43
C ASP A 10 -4.95 -18.43 -2.18
N PHE A 11 -5.36 -18.89 -3.37
CA PHE A 11 -6.38 -18.23 -4.17
C PHE A 11 -7.72 -18.14 -3.43
N ALA A 12 -8.13 -19.22 -2.78
CA ALA A 12 -9.38 -19.25 -2.05
C ALA A 12 -9.35 -18.40 -0.77
N PHE A 13 -8.20 -18.26 -0.09
CA PHE A 13 -8.06 -17.30 1.01
C PHE A 13 -8.34 -15.87 0.55
N PHE A 14 -7.79 -15.44 -0.59
CA PHE A 14 -8.06 -14.11 -1.14
C PHE A 14 -9.54 -13.92 -1.52
N GLN A 15 -10.18 -14.96 -2.07
CA GLN A 15 -11.62 -14.93 -2.33
C GLN A 15 -12.43 -14.77 -1.04
N HIS A 16 -12.08 -15.49 0.03
CA HIS A 16 -12.73 -15.34 1.32
C HIS A 16 -12.51 -13.96 1.94
N LEU A 17 -11.30 -13.40 1.78
CA LEU A 17 -11.01 -12.05 2.27
C LEU A 17 -11.88 -11.01 1.55
N TRP A 18 -12.06 -11.15 0.24
CA TRP A 18 -12.94 -10.30 -0.55
C TRP A 18 -14.42 -10.49 -0.18
N GLN A 19 -14.90 -11.73 -0.02
CA GLN A 19 -16.26 -12.01 0.43
C GLN A 19 -16.54 -11.46 1.84
N PHE A 20 -15.56 -11.57 2.74
CA PHE A 20 -15.63 -10.98 4.06
C PHE A 20 -15.75 -9.46 3.96
N TYR A 21 -14.95 -8.83 3.10
CA TYR A 21 -15.06 -7.40 2.84
C TYR A 21 -16.46 -7.02 2.35
N ASP A 22 -16.94 -7.66 1.28
CA ASP A 22 -18.26 -7.42 0.66
C ASP A 22 -19.41 -7.54 1.68
N SER A 23 -19.40 -8.62 2.47
CA SER A 23 -20.46 -8.91 3.44
C SER A 23 -20.45 -7.95 4.64
N ASN A 24 -19.31 -7.34 4.97
CA ASN A 24 -19.12 -6.51 6.17
C ASN A 24 -18.84 -5.04 5.86
N ARG A 25 -19.08 -4.57 4.62
CA ARG A 25 -18.80 -3.19 4.19
C ARG A 25 -19.30 -2.14 5.18
N GLY A 26 -20.51 -2.30 5.72
CA GLY A 26 -21.09 -1.37 6.69
C GLY A 26 -20.30 -1.27 8.01
N THR A 27 -19.92 -2.41 8.59
CA THR A 27 -19.13 -2.48 9.83
C THR A 27 -17.72 -1.96 9.60
N ILE A 28 -17.07 -2.38 8.51
CA ILE A 28 -15.73 -1.95 8.13
C ILE A 28 -15.69 -0.42 7.95
N ARG A 29 -16.68 0.14 7.27
CA ARG A 29 -16.79 1.58 7.03
C ARG A 29 -16.96 2.41 8.30
N ARG A 30 -17.56 1.85 9.36
CA ARG A 30 -17.64 2.50 10.68
C ARG A 30 -16.28 2.60 11.37
N HIS A 31 -15.39 1.64 11.12
CA HIS A 31 -14.02 1.65 11.66
C HIS A 31 -13.12 2.70 10.99
N TYR A 32 -13.41 3.06 9.74
CA TYR A 32 -12.62 4.06 9.04
C TYR A 32 -12.67 5.43 9.69
N ARG A 33 -11.59 6.19 9.52
CA ARG A 33 -11.57 7.60 9.91
C ARG A 33 -12.56 8.40 9.07
N GLU A 34 -13.04 9.52 9.63
CA GLU A 34 -13.96 10.41 8.91
C GLU A 34 -13.37 10.88 7.58
N LEU A 35 -12.08 11.23 7.58
CA LEU A 35 -11.36 11.65 6.39
C LEU A 35 -11.32 10.54 5.34
N THR A 36 -11.03 9.31 5.76
CA THR A 36 -11.00 8.13 4.91
C THR A 36 -12.36 7.86 4.27
N ARG A 37 -13.45 7.97 5.05
CA ARG A 37 -14.81 7.89 4.50
C ARG A 37 -15.07 8.96 3.45
N LYS A 38 -14.74 10.23 3.76
CA LYS A 38 -14.90 11.34 2.81
C LYS A 38 -14.10 11.13 1.53
N TYR A 39 -12.88 10.61 1.65
CA TYR A 39 -12.01 10.34 0.50
C TYR A 39 -12.54 9.20 -0.37
N LEU A 40 -13.05 8.13 0.25
CA LEU A 40 -13.74 7.05 -0.46
C LEU A 40 -15.02 7.56 -1.15
N ASP A 41 -15.85 8.33 -0.44
CA ASP A 41 -17.09 8.87 -1.00
C ASP A 41 -16.82 9.78 -2.19
N TYR A 42 -15.80 10.62 -2.10
CA TYR A 42 -15.41 11.49 -3.20
C TYR A 42 -15.05 10.71 -4.48
N ASN A 43 -14.43 9.54 -4.31
CA ASN A 43 -13.95 8.71 -5.40
C ASN A 43 -14.91 7.58 -5.79
N ASP A 44 -16.08 7.48 -5.16
CA ASP A 44 -17.04 6.40 -5.40
C ASP A 44 -17.63 6.50 -6.82
N PRO A 45 -17.48 5.48 -7.69
CA PRO A 45 -18.00 5.48 -9.06
C PRO A 45 -19.52 5.63 -9.17
N THR A 46 -20.27 5.40 -8.10
CA THR A 46 -21.72 5.66 -8.05
C THR A 46 -22.05 7.15 -8.11
N ASN A 47 -21.08 8.01 -7.75
CA ASN A 47 -21.20 9.45 -7.89
C ASN A 47 -20.91 9.87 -9.33
N ALA A 48 -21.85 10.60 -9.94
CA ALA A 48 -21.73 11.10 -11.31
C ALA A 48 -20.51 12.03 -11.55
N ARG A 49 -19.90 12.55 -10.48
CA ARG A 49 -18.72 13.42 -10.53
C ARG A 49 -17.40 12.67 -10.24
N SER A 50 -17.46 11.38 -9.92
CA SER A 50 -16.25 10.60 -9.65
C SER A 50 -15.44 10.38 -10.92
N PHE A 51 -14.12 10.51 -10.80
CA PHE A 51 -13.17 10.29 -11.88
C PHE A 51 -12.67 8.84 -11.95
N LEU A 52 -12.55 8.16 -10.80
CA LEU A 52 -12.02 6.81 -10.77
C LEU A 52 -12.98 5.81 -11.40
N ARG A 53 -12.44 4.94 -12.25
CA ARG A 53 -13.18 3.79 -12.77
C ARG A 53 -13.38 2.75 -11.68
N GLN A 54 -14.39 1.92 -11.83
CA GLN A 54 -14.72 0.87 -10.85
C GLN A 54 -13.51 0.00 -10.45
N PRO A 55 -12.67 -0.53 -11.36
CA PRO A 55 -11.52 -1.33 -10.94
C PRO A 55 -10.45 -0.54 -10.16
N GLN A 56 -10.31 0.76 -10.42
CA GLN A 56 -9.39 1.63 -9.68
C GLN A 56 -9.94 1.90 -8.27
N PHE A 57 -11.24 2.20 -8.18
CA PHE A 57 -11.90 2.44 -6.90
C PHE A 57 -11.89 1.19 -6.01
N GLU A 58 -12.25 0.03 -6.54
CA GLU A 58 -12.19 -1.24 -5.79
C GLU A 58 -10.78 -1.54 -5.30
N ALA A 59 -9.75 -1.26 -6.11
CA ALA A 59 -8.36 -1.40 -5.69
C ALA A 59 -7.99 -0.44 -4.54
N LEU A 60 -8.43 0.82 -4.59
CA LEU A 60 -8.26 1.79 -3.50
C LEU A 60 -9.02 1.35 -2.24
N GLU A 61 -10.23 0.84 -2.40
CA GLU A 61 -11.10 0.37 -1.33
C GLU A 61 -10.45 -0.80 -0.57
N ILE A 62 -9.93 -1.80 -1.30
CA ILE A 62 -9.21 -2.93 -0.72
C ILE A 62 -7.89 -2.48 -0.10
N TYR A 63 -7.16 -1.54 -0.72
CA TYR A 63 -5.95 -0.97 -0.12
C TYR A 63 -6.22 -0.37 1.26
N ILE A 64 -7.25 0.46 1.37
CA ILE A 64 -7.66 1.11 2.62
C ILE A 64 -8.17 0.08 3.64
N PHE A 65 -8.94 -0.92 3.20
CA PHE A 65 -9.41 -2.01 4.05
C PHE A 65 -8.24 -2.75 4.72
N LEU A 66 -7.27 -3.19 3.93
CA LEU A 66 -6.10 -3.91 4.45
C LEU A 66 -5.29 -3.02 5.40
N LYS A 67 -5.26 -1.71 5.15
CA LYS A 67 -4.46 -0.75 5.89
C LYS A 67 -5.08 -0.31 7.22
N GLU A 68 -6.32 0.19 7.18
CA GLU A 68 -6.98 0.74 8.37
C GLU A 68 -7.67 -0.33 9.21
N PHE A 69 -8.39 -1.25 8.57
CA PHE A 69 -9.21 -2.23 9.28
C PHE A 69 -8.38 -3.44 9.73
N LEU A 70 -7.50 -3.94 8.85
CA LEU A 70 -6.61 -5.06 9.15
C LEU A 70 -5.22 -4.64 9.64
N ASP A 71 -5.03 -3.35 9.91
CA ASP A 71 -3.84 -2.81 10.56
C ASP A 71 -2.53 -3.06 9.79
N ASN A 72 -2.63 -3.14 8.45
CA ASN A 72 -1.50 -3.35 7.55
C ASN A 72 -0.64 -4.59 7.90
N LYS A 73 -1.28 -5.62 8.49
CA LYS A 73 -0.59 -6.83 8.94
C LYS A 73 -0.14 -7.68 7.74
N PRO A 74 1.02 -8.38 7.85
CA PRO A 74 1.45 -9.31 6.82
C PRO A 74 0.41 -10.40 6.50
N VAL A 75 0.38 -10.86 5.25
CA VAL A 75 -0.58 -11.88 4.78
C VAL A 75 -0.56 -13.13 5.64
N ALA A 76 0.62 -13.64 6.02
CA ALA A 76 0.73 -14.81 6.89
C ALA A 76 0.02 -14.64 8.25
N SER A 77 0.12 -13.45 8.86
CA SER A 77 -0.61 -13.15 10.10
C SER A 77 -2.11 -13.01 9.89
N LEU A 78 -2.55 -12.47 8.75
CA LEU A 78 -3.97 -12.39 8.40
C LEU A 78 -4.56 -13.78 8.16
N PHE A 79 -3.83 -14.64 7.45
CA PHE A 79 -4.22 -16.03 7.21
C PHE A 79 -4.37 -16.79 8.53
N LYS A 80 -3.42 -16.62 9.46
CA LYS A 80 -3.51 -17.22 10.79
C LYS A 80 -4.72 -16.70 11.60
N ALA A 81 -4.91 -15.38 11.65
CA ALA A 81 -6.03 -14.79 12.36
C ALA A 81 -7.37 -15.24 11.76
N TRP A 82 -7.45 -15.33 10.43
CA TRP A 82 -8.60 -15.85 9.71
C TRP A 82 -8.85 -17.32 10.05
N ALA A 83 -7.85 -18.20 9.93
CA ALA A 83 -8.00 -19.62 10.21
C ALA A 83 -8.46 -19.88 11.65
N ASN A 84 -7.85 -19.19 12.62
CA ASN A 84 -8.15 -19.32 14.04
C ASN A 84 -9.44 -18.60 14.48
N ARG A 85 -10.12 -17.84 13.60
CA ARG A 85 -11.30 -17.02 13.97
C ARG A 85 -10.98 -15.95 15.02
N GLU A 86 -9.81 -15.34 14.93
CA GLU A 86 -9.30 -14.37 15.90
C GLU A 86 -9.42 -12.92 15.39
N GLY A 87 -9.54 -11.99 16.35
CA GLY A 87 -9.53 -10.55 16.08
C GLY A 87 -10.69 -10.11 15.16
N GLN A 88 -10.35 -9.41 14.09
CA GLN A 88 -11.32 -8.84 13.14
C GLN A 88 -12.13 -9.90 12.36
N PHE A 89 -11.72 -11.17 12.40
CA PHE A 89 -12.41 -12.28 11.72
C PHE A 89 -13.30 -13.12 12.66
N ALA A 90 -13.44 -12.73 13.93
CA ALA A 90 -14.20 -13.50 14.92
C ALA A 90 -15.68 -13.69 14.56
N GLU A 91 -16.31 -12.70 13.91
CA GLU A 91 -17.75 -12.73 13.59
C GLU A 91 -18.09 -13.33 12.20
N ARG A 92 -17.13 -13.97 11.51
CA ARG A 92 -17.35 -14.52 10.15
C ARG A 92 -18.47 -15.57 10.05
N THR A 93 -18.97 -16.07 11.18
CA THR A 93 -20.00 -17.10 11.31
C THR A 93 -21.37 -16.71 10.74
N LYS A 94 -21.69 -15.41 10.61
CA LYS A 94 -23.04 -14.98 10.14
C LYS A 94 -23.16 -14.85 8.62
N ALA A 95 -22.09 -14.47 7.92
CA ALA A 95 -22.13 -14.24 6.47
C ALA A 95 -22.07 -15.56 5.66
N ALA A 96 -21.34 -16.56 6.16
CA ALA A 96 -21.16 -17.83 5.46
C ALA A 96 -22.42 -18.71 5.45
N MET A 97 -23.34 -18.50 6.39
CA MET A 97 -24.54 -19.34 6.56
C MET A 97 -25.74 -18.90 5.70
N GLN A 98 -25.73 -17.66 5.16
CA GLN A 98 -26.86 -17.12 4.37
C GLN A 98 -26.74 -17.30 2.85
N ARG A 99 -25.53 -17.45 2.31
CA ARG A 99 -25.32 -17.66 0.86
C ARG A 99 -24.85 -19.10 0.64
N GLY A 100 -25.81 -20.02 0.63
CA GLY A 100 -25.58 -21.46 0.54
C GLY A 100 -24.67 -21.87 -0.63
N GLY A 101 -23.78 -22.82 -0.35
CA GLY A 101 -23.35 -23.81 -1.35
C GLY A 101 -21.86 -23.96 -1.62
N GLN A 102 -20.98 -23.00 -1.29
CA GLN A 102 -19.57 -23.07 -1.75
C GLN A 102 -18.51 -22.80 -0.66
N LEU A 103 -18.91 -22.67 0.61
CA LEU A 103 -18.03 -22.30 1.72
C LEU A 103 -17.49 -23.48 2.55
N ASN A 104 -17.90 -24.71 2.26
CA ASN A 104 -17.43 -25.90 2.99
C ASN A 104 -15.99 -26.33 2.62
N LEU A 105 -15.37 -25.72 1.59
CA LEU A 105 -14.05 -26.16 1.12
C LEU A 105 -12.91 -25.88 2.13
N PHE A 106 -13.15 -25.02 3.13
CA PHE A 106 -12.14 -24.58 4.10
C PHE A 106 -12.41 -25.01 5.55
N GLU A 107 -13.63 -25.42 5.88
CA GLU A 107 -13.88 -26.12 7.14
C GLU A 107 -13.25 -27.53 7.13
N GLU A 108 -12.88 -28.04 5.95
CA GLU A 108 -12.13 -29.28 5.74
C GLU A 108 -10.61 -29.09 5.54
N LEU A 109 -10.02 -27.94 5.87
CA LEU A 109 -8.56 -27.87 5.93
C LEU A 109 -8.06 -28.76 7.07
N THR A 110 -7.35 -29.84 6.74
CA THR A 110 -6.64 -30.61 7.78
C THR A 110 -5.53 -29.74 8.37
N LYS A 111 -5.20 -29.95 9.65
CA LYS A 111 -4.13 -29.21 10.35
C LYS A 111 -2.82 -29.22 9.54
N ASP A 112 -2.49 -30.37 8.95
CA ASP A 112 -1.28 -30.55 8.15
C ASP A 112 -1.24 -29.66 6.90
N GLN A 113 -2.37 -29.46 6.22
CA GLN A 113 -2.47 -28.59 5.05
C GLN A 113 -2.31 -27.12 5.45
N TYR A 114 -2.95 -26.71 6.54
CA TYR A 114 -2.81 -25.37 7.08
C TYR A 114 -1.35 -25.03 7.41
N ASP A 115 -0.64 -25.95 8.06
CA ASP A 115 0.75 -25.75 8.47
C ASP A 115 1.70 -25.62 7.26
N GLU A 116 1.49 -26.40 6.19
CA GLU A 116 2.29 -26.31 4.95
C GLU A 116 2.13 -24.93 4.26
N ILE A 117 0.90 -24.44 4.18
CA ILE A 117 0.58 -23.13 3.57
C ILE A 117 1.10 -21.99 4.43
N PHE A 118 0.89 -22.07 5.74
CA PHE A 118 1.40 -21.07 6.66
C PHE A 118 2.93 -21.01 6.63
N ALA A 119 3.63 -22.15 6.54
CA ALA A 119 5.08 -22.21 6.36
C ALA A 119 5.52 -21.55 5.03
N THR A 120 4.78 -21.80 3.94
CA THR A 120 5.04 -21.18 2.64
C THR A 120 4.89 -19.66 2.70
N MET A 121 3.76 -19.14 3.22
CA MET A 121 3.53 -17.71 3.38
C MET A 121 4.55 -17.06 4.31
N ARG A 122 4.96 -17.76 5.36
CA ARG A 122 5.96 -17.27 6.32
C ARG A 122 7.36 -17.20 5.70
N SER A 123 7.74 -18.15 4.85
CA SER A 123 9.05 -18.13 4.17
C SER A 123 9.18 -16.95 3.21
N GLN A 124 8.08 -16.52 2.60
CA GLN A 124 8.02 -15.36 1.70
C GLN A 124 7.81 -14.02 2.42
N LYS A 125 7.69 -14.04 3.75
CA LYS A 125 7.40 -12.84 4.55
C LYS A 125 8.51 -11.79 4.35
N ARG A 126 8.09 -10.60 3.90
CA ARG A 126 8.94 -9.40 3.87
C ARG A 126 8.88 -8.66 5.19
N ILE A 127 9.88 -7.80 5.44
CA ILE A 127 9.97 -6.95 6.64
C ILE A 127 8.86 -5.89 6.63
N TYR A 128 8.35 -5.55 5.45
CA TYR A 128 7.27 -4.62 5.22
C TYR A 128 6.07 -5.30 4.53
N PRO A 129 4.85 -4.82 4.76
CA PRO A 129 3.68 -5.26 4.00
C PRO A 129 3.77 -4.78 2.55
N ASN A 130 3.40 -5.65 1.62
CA ASN A 130 3.50 -5.41 0.18
C ASN A 130 2.16 -5.70 -0.50
N TYR A 131 1.83 -4.89 -1.50
CA TYR A 131 0.57 -4.97 -2.25
C TYR A 131 0.89 -5.18 -3.73
N ILE A 132 0.10 -6.03 -4.40
CA ILE A 132 0.20 -6.28 -5.84
C ILE A 132 -1.12 -5.85 -6.48
N PHE A 133 -1.07 -4.81 -7.31
CA PHE A 133 -2.23 -4.34 -8.07
C PHE A 133 -2.26 -5.02 -9.45
N ALA A 134 -3.05 -6.09 -9.58
CA ALA A 134 -3.19 -6.85 -10.82
C ALA A 134 -4.26 -6.25 -11.77
N LEU A 135 -4.13 -4.96 -12.10
CA LEU A 135 -5.05 -4.25 -12.98
C LEU A 135 -4.64 -4.37 -14.46
N THR A 136 -5.63 -4.54 -15.35
CA THR A 136 -5.43 -4.67 -16.79
C THR A 136 -4.73 -3.44 -17.39
N MET A 137 -4.11 -3.60 -18.56
CA MET A 137 -3.46 -2.48 -19.26
C MET A 137 -4.48 -1.40 -19.64
N GLY A 138 -4.08 -0.12 -19.59
CA GLY A 138 -4.95 1.01 -19.94
C GLY A 138 -5.97 1.44 -18.87
N THR A 139 -5.94 0.84 -17.68
CA THR A 139 -6.86 1.17 -16.56
C THR A 139 -6.45 2.41 -15.75
N GLY A 140 -5.38 3.12 -16.12
CA GLY A 140 -4.91 4.28 -15.37
C GLY A 140 -4.25 3.90 -14.03
N LYS A 141 -3.35 2.92 -14.04
CA LYS A 141 -2.60 2.50 -12.83
C LYS A 141 -1.82 3.64 -12.19
N THR A 142 -1.24 4.54 -12.99
CA THR A 142 -0.51 5.72 -12.49
C THR A 142 -1.42 6.65 -11.67
N ILE A 143 -2.64 6.90 -12.15
CA ILE A 143 -3.66 7.67 -11.43
C ILE A 143 -4.00 7.00 -10.09
N LEU A 144 -4.18 5.67 -10.09
CA LEU A 144 -4.43 4.93 -8.85
C LEU A 144 -3.26 5.08 -7.86
N MET A 145 -2.02 4.96 -8.35
CA MET A 145 -0.83 5.16 -7.51
C MET A 145 -0.78 6.57 -6.93
N ALA A 146 -1.03 7.60 -7.74
CA ALA A 146 -1.11 8.99 -7.28
C ALA A 146 -2.20 9.17 -6.23
N THR A 147 -3.38 8.58 -6.47
CA THR A 147 -4.52 8.62 -5.54
C THR A 147 -4.18 7.99 -4.20
N CYS A 148 -3.47 6.85 -4.18
CA CYS A 148 -2.98 6.25 -2.96
C CYS A 148 -1.95 7.16 -2.26
N ILE A 149 -0.97 7.73 -2.99
CA ILE A 149 0.04 8.63 -2.39
C ILE A 149 -0.61 9.87 -1.77
N PHE A 150 -1.57 10.49 -2.44
CA PHE A 150 -2.27 11.67 -1.90
C PHE A 150 -3.08 11.31 -0.66
N TYR A 151 -3.78 10.18 -0.69
CA TYR A 151 -4.46 9.64 0.49
C TYR A 151 -3.49 9.50 1.67
N GLU A 152 -2.34 8.85 1.46
CA GLU A 152 -1.32 8.68 2.49
C GLU A 152 -0.88 10.01 3.11
N PHE A 153 -0.56 11.00 2.28
CA PHE A 153 -0.03 12.27 2.75
C PHE A 153 -1.05 13.09 3.51
N ILE A 154 -2.32 13.09 3.07
CA ILE A 154 -3.39 13.77 3.78
C ILE A 154 -3.58 13.16 5.18
N LEU A 155 -3.61 11.83 5.28
CA LEU A 155 -3.76 11.14 6.56
C LEU A 155 -2.52 11.31 7.45
N ALA A 156 -1.32 11.23 6.88
CA ALA A 156 -0.06 11.46 7.59
C ALA A 156 0.03 12.89 8.14
N ASN A 157 -0.53 13.88 7.45
CA ASN A 157 -0.59 15.25 7.94
C ASN A 157 -1.53 15.40 9.14
N LYS A 158 -2.72 14.79 9.08
CA LYS A 158 -3.68 14.84 10.19
C LYS A 158 -3.25 13.97 11.37
N PHE A 159 -2.55 12.87 11.12
CA PHE A 159 -2.15 11.87 12.12
C PHE A 159 -0.66 11.54 12.00
N PRO A 160 0.24 12.49 12.30
CA PRO A 160 1.66 12.35 11.98
C PRO A 160 2.42 11.33 12.82
N ARG A 161 1.84 10.88 13.94
CA ARG A 161 2.41 9.85 14.83
C ARG A 161 1.93 8.44 14.48
N ASP A 162 1.01 8.32 13.53
CA ASP A 162 0.48 7.02 13.13
C ASP A 162 1.39 6.40 12.07
N GLU A 163 2.06 5.30 12.44
CA GLU A 163 3.04 4.60 11.61
C GLU A 163 2.42 3.93 10.38
N LYS A 164 1.08 3.84 10.31
CA LYS A 164 0.39 3.29 9.13
C LYS A 164 0.65 4.13 7.89
N TYR A 165 0.73 5.46 8.04
CA TYR A 165 0.76 6.36 6.90
C TYR A 165 2.19 6.77 6.54
N CYS A 166 2.52 6.68 5.26
CA CYS A 166 3.83 7.09 4.81
C CYS A 166 3.92 8.62 4.69
N HIS A 167 5.07 9.16 5.10
CA HIS A 167 5.35 10.60 4.99
C HIS A 167 6.10 10.96 3.72
N ASN A 168 6.66 9.97 3.02
CA ASN A 168 7.39 10.15 1.76
C ASN A 168 7.10 8.95 0.86
N ALA A 169 7.15 9.16 -0.45
CA ALA A 169 6.93 8.13 -1.45
C ALA A 169 8.14 8.00 -2.36
N LEU A 170 8.56 6.77 -2.62
CA LEU A 170 9.60 6.44 -3.59
C LEU A 170 8.99 5.56 -4.67
N VAL A 171 8.99 6.06 -5.90
CA VAL A 171 8.36 5.42 -7.05
C VAL A 171 9.43 5.01 -8.04
N PHE A 172 9.42 3.73 -8.39
CA PHE A 172 10.38 3.15 -9.32
C PHE A 172 9.75 2.86 -10.67
N ALA A 173 10.37 3.36 -11.71
CA ALA A 173 10.09 2.99 -13.09
C ALA A 173 11.17 2.00 -13.58
N PRO A 174 10.80 0.92 -14.30
CA PRO A 174 11.78 0.02 -14.90
C PRO A 174 12.57 0.72 -16.01
N ASP A 175 11.90 1.54 -16.82
CA ASP A 175 12.47 2.18 -18.00
C ASP A 175 12.13 3.69 -18.05
N THR A 176 12.85 4.43 -18.87
CA THR A 176 12.67 5.89 -19.04
C THR A 176 11.30 6.27 -19.62
N THR A 177 10.72 5.42 -20.45
CA THR A 177 9.36 5.61 -21.01
C THR A 177 8.29 5.55 -19.92
N VAL A 178 8.43 4.63 -18.97
CA VAL A 178 7.55 4.55 -17.80
C VAL A 178 7.78 5.74 -16.87
N LEU A 179 9.02 6.22 -16.73
CA LEU A 179 9.34 7.40 -15.94
C LEU A 179 8.60 8.65 -16.46
N GLN A 180 8.57 8.87 -17.78
CA GLN A 180 7.77 9.95 -18.38
C GLN A 180 6.28 9.79 -18.08
N SER A 181 5.77 8.55 -18.07
CA SER A 181 4.38 8.28 -17.69
C SER A 181 4.13 8.61 -16.20
N LEU A 182 5.12 8.41 -15.32
CA LEU A 182 5.00 8.76 -13.89
C LEU A 182 5.02 10.27 -13.63
N ARG A 183 5.41 11.12 -14.59
CA ARG A 183 5.21 12.57 -14.47
C ARG A 183 3.73 12.94 -14.33
N GLU A 184 2.82 12.06 -14.80
CA GLU A 184 1.37 12.19 -14.60
C GLU A 184 1.00 12.34 -13.11
N ILE A 185 1.75 11.72 -12.18
CA ILE A 185 1.51 11.88 -10.73
C ILE A 185 1.64 13.35 -10.30
N GLN A 186 2.57 14.11 -10.90
CA GLN A 186 2.74 15.54 -10.62
C GLN A 186 1.72 16.39 -11.37
N THR A 187 1.56 16.13 -12.68
CA THR A 187 0.86 17.02 -13.62
C THR A 187 -0.64 16.83 -13.67
N MET A 188 -1.19 15.70 -13.20
CA MET A 188 -2.63 15.49 -13.17
C MET A 188 -3.34 16.53 -12.28
N ASP A 189 -4.57 16.88 -12.65
CA ASP A 189 -5.43 17.70 -11.79
C ASP A 189 -5.84 16.90 -10.56
N LYS A 190 -5.34 17.31 -9.40
CA LYS A 190 -5.58 16.65 -8.11
C LYS A 190 -7.05 16.73 -7.70
N ARG A 191 -7.80 17.73 -8.21
CA ARG A 191 -9.26 17.85 -8.02
C ARG A 191 -10.02 16.61 -8.45
N LEU A 192 -9.48 15.84 -9.39
CA LEU A 192 -10.15 14.63 -9.89
C LEU A 192 -10.27 13.53 -8.83
N VAL A 193 -9.32 13.45 -7.90
CA VAL A 193 -9.22 12.33 -6.94
C VAL A 193 -9.14 12.76 -5.48
N VAL A 194 -8.97 14.05 -5.22
CA VAL A 194 -8.86 14.61 -3.86
C VAL A 194 -10.01 15.56 -3.58
N PRO A 195 -10.68 15.44 -2.40
CA PRO A 195 -11.67 16.40 -1.96
C PRO A 195 -11.13 17.85 -1.89
N PRO A 196 -11.94 18.86 -2.28
CA PRO A 196 -11.49 20.25 -2.35
C PRO A 196 -10.84 20.82 -1.08
N GLU A 197 -11.30 20.37 0.09
CA GLU A 197 -10.80 20.81 1.40
C GLU A 197 -9.32 20.48 1.65
N TYR A 198 -8.74 19.51 0.94
CA TYR A 198 -7.34 19.10 1.11
C TYR A 198 -6.41 19.54 -0.04
N LEU A 199 -6.96 20.09 -1.12
CA LEU A 199 -6.18 20.41 -2.32
C LEU A 199 -5.12 21.48 -2.08
N ASN A 200 -5.52 22.61 -1.47
CA ASN A 200 -4.60 23.72 -1.20
C ASN A 200 -3.40 23.27 -0.37
N TRP A 201 -3.65 22.40 0.61
CA TRP A 201 -2.60 21.85 1.44
C TRP A 201 -1.69 20.91 0.63
N LEU A 202 -2.23 19.98 -0.14
CA LEU A 202 -1.43 19.06 -0.95
C LEU A 202 -0.57 19.81 -1.99
N GLU A 203 -1.14 20.76 -2.71
CA GLU A 203 -0.42 21.54 -3.73
C GLU A 203 0.72 22.35 -3.14
N ALA A 204 0.54 22.90 -1.93
CA ALA A 204 1.57 23.69 -1.27
C ALA A 204 2.69 22.84 -0.62
N ASN A 205 2.43 21.57 -0.27
CA ASN A 205 3.34 20.78 0.56
C ASN A 205 4.02 19.63 -0.18
N ILE A 206 3.45 19.10 -1.26
CA ILE A 206 4.08 18.00 -2.01
C ILE A 206 5.30 18.52 -2.78
N LYS A 207 6.42 17.82 -2.62
CA LYS A 207 7.66 18.09 -3.33
C LYS A 207 8.00 16.92 -4.24
N PHE A 208 8.12 17.18 -5.54
CA PHE A 208 8.44 16.16 -6.52
C PHE A 208 9.92 16.22 -6.91
N TYR A 209 10.57 15.06 -6.96
CA TYR A 209 11.96 14.90 -7.37
C TYR A 209 12.05 13.84 -8.47
N PHE A 210 12.49 14.22 -9.66
CA PHE A 210 12.68 13.32 -10.80
C PHE A 210 14.15 13.07 -11.05
N LEU A 211 14.57 11.81 -10.99
CA LEU A 211 15.96 11.40 -11.21
C LEU A 211 16.15 10.81 -12.61
N GLU A 212 16.10 11.66 -13.63
CA GLU A 212 16.14 11.27 -15.05
C GLU A 212 17.55 11.00 -15.60
N GLU A 213 18.57 11.74 -15.14
CA GLU A 213 19.94 11.64 -15.64
C GLU A 213 20.89 10.91 -14.68
N THR A 214 22.00 10.39 -15.18
CA THR A 214 23.10 9.84 -14.37
C THR A 214 23.90 10.98 -13.76
N GLY A 215 23.83 11.15 -12.44
CA GLY A 215 24.59 12.17 -11.70
C GLY A 215 23.74 13.27 -11.07
N ALA A 216 22.40 13.26 -11.24
CA ALA A 216 21.52 14.19 -10.53
C ALA A 216 21.66 14.00 -9.01
N SER A 217 22.10 15.05 -8.30
CA SER A 217 22.08 15.09 -6.85
C SER A 217 20.65 15.30 -6.37
N LEU A 218 20.26 14.52 -5.36
CA LEU A 218 18.97 14.65 -4.72
C LEU A 218 19.11 15.66 -3.56
N ASP A 219 18.81 16.93 -3.84
CA ASP A 219 18.90 18.00 -2.84
C ASP A 219 17.61 18.05 -2.01
N ILE A 220 17.43 17.04 -1.15
CA ILE A 220 16.33 16.99 -0.19
C ILE A 220 16.79 17.65 1.11
N ILE A 221 15.94 18.54 1.64
CA ILE A 221 16.13 19.12 2.97
C ILE A 221 15.98 18.00 4.00
N ASP A 222 16.95 17.87 4.90
CA ASP A 222 16.92 16.88 5.97
C ASP A 222 15.62 16.99 6.80
N ARG A 223 15.03 15.83 7.10
CA ARG A 223 13.74 15.68 7.82
C ARG A 223 12.53 16.34 7.15
N SER A 224 12.64 16.70 5.87
CA SER A 224 11.46 17.11 5.10
C SER A 224 10.48 15.94 4.91
N ARG A 225 9.20 16.30 4.77
CA ARG A 225 8.08 15.37 4.58
C ARG A 225 7.36 15.70 3.28
N TYR A 226 6.55 14.75 2.84
CA TYR A 226 5.71 14.80 1.65
C TYR A 226 6.52 14.89 0.34
N ASN A 227 7.68 14.24 0.34
CA ASN A 227 8.51 14.12 -0.84
C ASN A 227 8.06 12.92 -1.68
N VAL A 228 7.89 13.13 -2.98
CA VAL A 228 7.66 12.08 -3.98
C VAL A 228 8.89 12.01 -4.87
N ILE A 229 9.67 10.95 -4.71
CA ILE A 229 10.89 10.71 -5.47
C ILE A 229 10.59 9.69 -6.55
N ILE A 230 10.83 10.05 -7.81
CA ILE A 230 10.59 9.19 -8.97
C ILE A 230 11.93 8.90 -9.64
N SER A 231 12.29 7.62 -9.73
CA SER A 231 13.60 7.17 -10.23
C SER A 231 13.54 5.86 -11.00
N ASN A 232 14.60 5.57 -11.77
CA ASN A 232 14.79 4.27 -12.40
C ASN A 232 15.37 3.25 -11.39
N THR A 233 14.93 2.00 -11.47
CA THR A 233 15.42 0.87 -10.65
C THR A 233 16.95 0.69 -10.72
N GLN A 234 17.58 0.97 -11.86
CA GLN A 234 19.03 0.84 -12.07
C GLN A 234 19.86 1.86 -11.28
N LYS A 235 19.23 2.91 -10.72
CA LYS A 235 19.94 4.06 -10.13
C LYS A 235 20.09 4.02 -8.62
N ILE A 236 19.53 3.01 -7.93
CA ILE A 236 19.67 2.88 -6.48
C ILE A 236 20.64 1.74 -6.14
N ILE A 237 21.83 2.13 -5.67
CA ILE A 237 22.82 1.22 -5.11
C ILE A 237 22.77 1.36 -3.58
N LEU A 238 22.31 0.31 -2.90
CA LEU A 238 22.46 0.21 -1.44
C LEU A 238 23.94 -0.04 -1.12
N LYS A 239 24.67 1.02 -0.78
CA LYS A 239 26.06 0.90 -0.31
C LYS A 239 26.07 0.73 1.20
N ARG A 240 26.37 -0.49 1.66
CA ARG A 240 26.60 -0.77 3.08
C ARG A 240 27.99 -0.25 3.46
N GLN A 241 28.07 0.76 4.32
CA GLN A 241 29.34 1.29 4.80
C GLN A 241 29.83 0.44 5.97
N HIS A 242 30.96 -0.26 5.80
CA HIS A 242 31.57 -1.11 6.83
C HIS A 242 32.62 -0.39 7.68
N LYS A 243 32.99 0.86 7.34
CA LYS A 243 34.06 1.61 8.00
C LYS A 243 33.47 2.81 8.74
N GLU A 244 33.80 2.96 10.03
CA GLU A 244 33.41 4.14 10.80
C GLU A 244 34.02 5.41 10.18
N LYS A 245 33.21 6.48 10.10
CA LYS A 245 33.68 7.80 9.64
C LYS A 245 34.78 8.32 10.55
N THR A 246 35.87 8.78 9.96
CA THR A 246 36.98 9.40 10.69
C THR A 246 36.52 10.71 11.36
N PRO A 247 37.16 11.15 12.47
CA PRO A 247 36.75 12.36 13.19
C PRO A 247 36.70 13.62 12.30
N LEU A 248 37.60 13.72 11.33
CA LEU A 248 37.66 14.83 10.38
C LEU A 248 36.45 14.87 9.42
N GLU A 249 36.00 13.71 8.95
CA GLU A 249 34.84 13.57 8.06
C GLU A 249 33.51 13.85 8.78
N ARG A 250 33.45 13.63 10.11
CA ARG A 250 32.29 14.00 10.93
C ARG A 250 32.21 15.53 11.15
N LEU A 251 33.35 16.19 11.25
CA LEU A 251 33.44 17.64 11.49
C LEU A 251 33.10 18.46 10.24
N LEU A 252 33.51 17.98 9.06
CA LEU A 252 33.40 18.74 7.81
C LEU A 252 32.04 18.59 7.10
N ASN A 253 31.15 17.70 7.55
CA ASN A 253 29.95 17.28 6.82
C ASN A 253 30.20 16.95 5.33
N SER A 254 31.45 16.73 4.92
CA SER A 254 31.90 16.63 3.52
C SER A 254 31.89 15.20 3.00
N GLY A 255 31.06 14.35 3.59
CA GLY A 255 30.83 12.98 3.14
C GLY A 255 29.47 12.86 2.47
N LYS A 256 29.37 11.98 1.46
CA LYS A 256 28.08 11.64 0.82
C LYS A 256 27.00 11.37 1.89
N PRO A 257 25.77 11.89 1.74
CA PRO A 257 24.70 11.68 2.72
C PRO A 257 24.53 10.18 2.96
N THR A 258 24.57 9.78 4.22
CA THR A 258 24.75 8.38 4.62
C THR A 258 23.81 8.02 5.75
N PHE A 259 23.14 6.88 5.59
CA PHE A 259 22.11 6.36 6.48
C PHE A 259 22.73 5.75 7.75
N GLN A 260 22.21 6.06 8.94
CA GLN A 260 22.61 5.37 10.17
C GLN A 260 21.88 4.02 10.28
N ALA A 261 22.62 2.95 10.58
CA ALA A 261 22.02 1.64 10.83
C ALA A 261 21.06 1.73 12.02
N GLY A 262 19.79 1.34 11.82
CA GLY A 262 18.75 1.39 12.86
C GLY A 262 17.89 2.66 12.88
N SER A 263 17.96 3.51 11.84
CA SER A 263 17.08 4.69 11.69
C SER A 263 15.79 4.41 10.91
N VAL A 264 15.33 3.16 10.89
CA VAL A 264 13.97 2.77 10.46
C VAL A 264 13.24 2.18 11.65
#